data_AF-A0A3M1QJK8-F1
#
_entry.id   AF-A0A3M1QJK8-F1
#
_cell.length_a   1.000
_cell.length_b   1.000
_cell.length_c   1.000
_cell.angle_alpha   90.00
_cell.angle_beta   90.00
_cell.angle_gamma   90.00
#
_symmetry.space_group_name_H-M   'P 1'
#
loop_
_entity.id
_entity.type
_entity.pdbx_description
1 polymer ?
#
loop_
_entity_poly.entity_id
_entity_poly.type
_entity_poly.pdbx_seq_one_letter_code
_entity_poly.pdbx_strand_id
1 'polypeptide(L)'
;MNQSIKPGRPLGVSLAIFTSGVLFVLLPFAQVAMILLLRMRIQTFTLTTPDGEVIPLASGGTLTDIPDTQLVLQVFVAIVFLIILILAWRGRPQSIRYIHIFAVLLLLAVNFVATSGVFSSDEGLQAGVDSAEQLGRSLSQIRLVLQTFVTLYVVWYMNRAPARNFYRGQVDGG
;
A
#
# COMPACT_ATOMS: atom_id res chain seq x y z
N MET A 1 -4.64 -28.37 37.53
CA MET A 1 -5.03 -27.42 36.47
C MET A 1 -3.75 -26.79 35.91
N ASN A 2 -3.19 -27.34 34.83
CA ASN A 2 -2.08 -26.70 34.14
C ASN A 2 -2.60 -25.44 33.46
N GLN A 3 -2.24 -24.27 33.98
CA GLN A 3 -2.53 -23.01 33.31
C GLN A 3 -1.71 -23.00 32.02
N SER A 4 -2.36 -23.16 30.87
CA SER A 4 -1.69 -22.96 29.58
C SER A 4 -1.37 -21.48 29.44
N ILE A 5 -0.16 -21.09 29.82
CA ILE A 5 0.34 -19.73 29.59
C ILE A 5 0.31 -19.54 28.07
N LYS A 6 -0.55 -18.63 27.57
CA LYS A 6 -0.54 -18.27 26.15
C LYS A 6 0.85 -17.73 25.84
N PRO A 7 1.56 -18.28 24.83
CA PRO A 7 2.86 -17.74 24.46
C PRO A 7 2.68 -16.27 24.09
N GLY A 8 3.58 -15.43 24.63
CA GLY A 8 3.62 -14.00 24.32
C GLY A 8 3.76 -13.78 22.81
N ARG A 9 3.19 -12.69 22.31
CA ARG A 9 3.26 -12.38 20.87
C ARG A 9 4.73 -12.12 20.49
N PRO A 10 5.31 -12.88 19.53
CA PRO A 10 6.68 -12.63 19.12
C PRO A 10 6.76 -11.25 18.46
N LEU A 11 7.69 -10.42 18.92
CA LEU A 11 7.82 -9.02 18.48
C LEU A 11 7.90 -8.89 16.95
N GLY A 12 8.53 -9.84 16.27
CA GLY A 12 8.62 -9.79 14.81
C GLY A 12 7.30 -10.11 14.08
N VAL A 13 6.35 -10.85 14.68
CA VAL A 13 5.01 -10.98 14.09
C VAL A 13 4.28 -9.66 14.20
N SER A 14 4.35 -8.99 15.36
CA SER A 14 3.76 -7.67 15.54
C SER A 14 4.36 -6.65 14.58
N LEU A 15 5.69 -6.64 14.43
CA LEU A 15 6.40 -5.76 13.50
C LEU A 15 6.02 -6.05 12.05
N ALA A 16 5.95 -7.32 11.65
CA ALA A 16 5.55 -7.72 10.30
C ALA A 16 4.11 -7.26 9.97
N ILE A 17 3.16 -7.44 10.89
CA ILE A 17 1.77 -6.99 10.69
C ILE A 17 1.72 -5.46 10.64
N PHE A 18 2.40 -4.78 11.56
CA PHE A 18 2.40 -3.33 11.63
C PHE A 18 3.00 -2.69 10.37
N THR A 19 4.20 -3.12 9.97
CA THR A 19 4.89 -2.61 8.77
C THR A 19 4.07 -2.88 7.50
N SER A 20 3.44 -4.05 7.39
CA SER A 20 2.54 -4.37 6.28
C SER A 20 1.31 -3.47 6.28
N GLY A 21 0.70 -3.20 7.44
CA GLY A 21 -0.41 -2.25 7.56
C GLY A 21 -0.06 -0.84 7.14
N VAL A 22 1.11 -0.35 7.55
CA VAL A 22 1.58 0.98 7.13
C VAL A 22 1.77 1.04 5.62
N LEU A 23 2.47 0.06 5.02
CA LEU A 23 2.84 0.11 3.60
C LEU A 23 1.71 -0.22 2.62
N PHE A 24 0.81 -1.13 2.99
CA PHE A 24 -0.22 -1.66 2.09
C PHE A 24 -1.65 -1.23 2.45
N VAL A 25 -1.85 -0.53 3.58
CA VAL A 25 -3.16 0.04 3.93
C VAL A 25 -3.05 1.55 4.09
N LEU A 26 -2.24 2.01 5.05
CA LEU A 26 -2.20 3.43 5.42
C LEU A 26 -1.69 4.30 4.27
N LEU A 27 -0.55 3.94 3.66
CA LEU A 27 0.00 4.70 2.54
C LEU A 27 -0.93 4.73 1.32
N PRO A 28 -1.47 3.59 0.81
CA PRO A 28 -2.44 3.62 -0.29
C PRO A 28 -3.68 4.47 0.02
N PHE A 29 -4.20 4.42 1.24
CA PHE A 29 -5.34 5.26 1.62
C PHE A 29 -4.97 6.75 1.64
N ALA A 30 -3.81 7.10 2.19
CA ALA A 30 -3.33 8.47 2.17
C ALA A 30 -3.18 9.01 0.74
N GLN A 31 -2.71 8.17 -0.20
CA GLN A 31 -2.62 8.51 -1.61
C GLN A 31 -3.99 8.76 -2.25
N VAL A 32 -4.95 7.85 -2.06
CA VAL A 32 -6.32 8.04 -2.56
C VAL A 32 -6.95 9.29 -1.97
N ALA A 33 -6.80 9.51 -0.65
CA ALA A 33 -7.31 10.70 0.02
C ALA A 33 -6.69 11.98 -0.54
N MET A 34 -5.38 12.01 -0.77
CA MET A 34 -4.69 13.15 -1.37
C MET A 34 -5.21 13.44 -2.78
N ILE A 35 -5.39 12.42 -3.63
CA ILE A 35 -5.94 12.58 -4.98
C ILE A 35 -7.36 13.16 -4.93
N LEU A 36 -8.22 12.64 -4.05
CA LEU A 36 -9.60 13.13 -3.90
C LEU A 36 -9.64 14.57 -3.36
N LEU A 37 -8.80 14.91 -2.39
CA LEU A 37 -8.69 16.28 -1.87
C LEU A 37 -8.17 17.25 -2.94
N LEU A 38 -7.21 16.83 -3.76
CA LEU A 38 -6.71 17.63 -4.88
C LEU A 38 -7.81 17.86 -5.92
N ARG A 39 -8.56 16.83 -6.31
CA ARG A 39 -9.71 16.95 -7.22
C ARG A 39 -10.75 17.93 -6.70
N MET A 40 -11.14 17.79 -5.44
CA MET A 40 -12.09 18.69 -4.79
C MET A 40 -11.57 20.14 -4.79
N ARG A 41 -10.27 20.34 -4.54
CA ARG A 41 -9.66 21.67 -4.53
C ARG A 41 -9.57 22.28 -5.93
N ILE A 42 -9.20 21.51 -6.95
CA ILE A 42 -9.06 22.01 -8.33
C ILE A 42 -10.42 22.42 -8.91
N GLN A 43 -11.50 21.67 -8.61
CA GLN A 43 -12.86 22.02 -9.01
C GLN A 43 -13.34 23.39 -8.50
N THR A 44 -12.73 23.91 -7.42
CA THR A 44 -13.06 25.23 -6.87
C THR A 44 -12.35 26.39 -7.55
N PHE A 45 -11.34 26.14 -8.40
CA PHE A 45 -10.58 27.19 -9.09
C PHE A 45 -11.02 27.31 -10.55
N THR A 46 -12.00 28.19 -10.79
CA THR A 46 -12.34 28.68 -12.14
C THR A 46 -11.71 30.04 -12.36
N LEU A 47 -10.88 30.20 -13.39
CA LEU A 47 -10.51 31.53 -13.86
C LEU A 47 -11.52 31.97 -14.91
N THR A 48 -12.14 33.12 -14.67
CA THR A 48 -12.89 33.83 -15.69
C THR A 48 -11.91 34.72 -16.44
N THR A 49 -11.64 34.38 -17.69
CA THR A 49 -10.81 35.18 -18.61
C THR A 49 -11.51 36.53 -18.84
N PRO A 50 -10.79 37.62 -19.16
CA PRO A 50 -11.42 38.93 -19.43
C PRO A 50 -12.52 38.91 -20.50
N ASP A 51 -12.50 37.90 -21.39
CA ASP A 51 -13.51 37.66 -22.44
C ASP A 51 -14.74 36.86 -21.96
N GLY A 52 -14.85 36.57 -20.66
CA GLY A 52 -15.95 35.81 -20.07
C GLY A 52 -15.83 34.28 -20.24
N GLU A 53 -14.77 33.82 -20.90
CA GLU A 53 -14.51 32.40 -21.09
C GLU A 53 -13.97 31.78 -19.78
N VAL A 54 -14.68 30.78 -19.27
CA VAL A 54 -14.27 30.02 -18.07
C VAL A 54 -13.28 28.96 -18.52
N ILE A 55 -11.98 29.24 -18.35
CA ILE A 55 -10.93 28.28 -18.67
C ILE A 55 -10.53 27.59 -17.36
N PRO A 56 -10.61 26.25 -17.27
CA PRO A 56 -10.13 25.53 -16.10
C PRO A 56 -8.60 25.70 -16.02
N LEU A 57 -8.13 26.36 -14.96
CA LEU A 57 -6.73 26.74 -14.78
C LEU A 57 -5.77 25.53 -14.65
N ALA A 58 -6.31 24.33 -14.45
CA ALA A 58 -5.54 23.12 -14.24
C ALA A 58 -6.19 21.92 -14.94
N SER A 59 -6.16 21.89 -16.27
CA SER A 59 -6.46 20.69 -17.06
C SER A 59 -5.20 19.90 -17.47
N GLY A 60 -4.01 20.32 -17.02
CA GLY A 60 -2.73 19.78 -17.49
C GLY A 60 -2.04 18.77 -16.57
N GLY A 61 -2.63 18.39 -15.43
CA GLY A 61 -2.00 17.50 -14.47
C GLY A 61 -2.37 16.03 -14.67
N THR A 62 -1.41 15.18 -15.01
CA THR A 62 -1.54 13.72 -15.13
C THR A 62 -2.12 13.05 -13.87
N LEU A 63 -2.02 13.71 -12.70
CA LEU A 63 -2.60 13.25 -11.43
C LEU A 63 -4.13 13.27 -11.39
N THR A 64 -4.79 14.10 -12.19
CA THR A 64 -6.27 14.15 -12.24
C THR A 64 -6.89 13.07 -13.12
N ASP A 65 -6.14 12.47 -14.05
CA ASP A 65 -6.64 11.52 -15.04
C ASP A 65 -6.73 10.06 -14.55
N ILE A 66 -6.47 9.81 -13.27
CA ILE A 66 -6.58 8.46 -12.69
C ILE A 66 -8.05 7.99 -12.75
N PRO A 67 -8.40 6.90 -13.43
CA PRO A 67 -9.80 6.50 -13.55
C PRO A 67 -10.39 6.16 -12.18
N ASP A 68 -11.64 6.56 -11.93
CA ASP A 68 -12.34 6.33 -10.65
C ASP A 68 -12.40 4.84 -10.28
N THR A 69 -12.49 3.97 -11.29
CA THR A 69 -12.44 2.52 -11.12
C THR A 69 -11.16 2.04 -10.45
N GLN A 70 -10.02 2.67 -10.77
CA GLN A 70 -8.73 2.33 -10.15
C GLN A 70 -8.68 2.79 -8.68
N LEU A 71 -9.22 3.98 -8.37
CA LEU A 71 -9.31 4.46 -6.99
C LEU A 71 -10.22 3.56 -6.13
N VAL A 72 -11.38 3.17 -6.67
CA VAL A 72 -12.30 2.23 -6.01
C VAL A 72 -11.65 0.87 -5.79
N LEU A 73 -10.98 0.33 -6.81
CA LEU A 73 -10.27 -0.94 -6.70
C LEU A 73 -9.16 -0.87 -5.63
N GLN A 74 -8.40 0.23 -5.58
CA GLN A 74 -7.35 0.44 -4.59
C GLN A 74 -7.91 0.48 -3.16
N VAL A 75 -9.02 1.20 -2.95
CA VAL A 75 -9.73 1.23 -1.66
C VAL A 75 -10.22 -0.16 -1.28
N PHE A 76 -10.85 -0.88 -2.21
CA PHE A 76 -11.35 -2.23 -1.97
C PHE A 76 -10.23 -3.20 -1.57
N VAL A 77 -9.12 -3.18 -2.31
CA VAL A 77 -7.94 -4.01 -2.02
C VAL A 77 -7.35 -3.67 -0.64
N ALA A 78 -7.26 -2.37 -0.29
CA ALA A 78 -6.78 -1.95 1.03
C ALA A 78 -7.68 -2.42 2.18
N ILE A 79 -9.01 -2.39 1.99
CA ILE A 79 -9.99 -2.91 2.97
C ILE A 79 -9.82 -4.42 3.14
N VAL A 80 -9.75 -5.17 2.04
CA VAL A 80 -9.55 -6.63 2.08
C VAL A 80 -8.25 -6.96 2.81
N PHE A 81 -7.17 -6.25 2.52
CA PHE A 81 -5.89 -6.46 3.19
C PHE A 81 -5.94 -6.09 4.68
N LEU A 82 -6.64 -5.01 5.05
CA LEU A 82 -6.86 -4.65 6.45
C LEU A 82 -7.58 -5.75 7.23
N ILE A 83 -8.59 -6.39 6.63
CA ILE A 83 -9.28 -7.55 7.23
C ILE A 83 -8.28 -8.70 7.46
N ILE A 84 -7.41 -8.99 6.48
CA ILE A 84 -6.35 -10.00 6.63
C ILE A 84 -5.42 -9.65 7.79
N LEU A 85 -5.02 -8.38 7.94
CA LEU A 85 -4.17 -7.94 9.05
C LEU A 85 -4.85 -8.09 10.40
N ILE A 86 -6.15 -7.77 10.52
CA ILE A 86 -6.92 -7.95 11.75
C ILE A 86 -6.98 -9.44 12.13
N LEU A 87 -7.22 -10.31 11.15
CA LEU A 87 -7.22 -11.76 11.36
C LEU A 87 -5.82 -12.29 11.72
N ALA A 88 -4.78 -11.80 11.05
CA ALA A 88 -3.39 -12.14 11.34
C ALA A 88 -2.97 -11.69 12.75
N TRP A 89 -3.42 -10.51 13.17
CA TRP A 89 -3.22 -9.98 14.52
C TRP A 89 -3.87 -10.83 15.60
N ARG A 90 -5.05 -11.39 15.29
CA ARG A 90 -5.74 -12.33 16.17
C ARG A 90 -5.01 -13.68 16.26
N GLY A 91 -4.22 -14.04 15.25
CA GLY A 91 -3.37 -15.24 15.25
C GLY A 91 -4.11 -16.56 15.00
N ARG A 92 -5.39 -16.52 14.62
CA ARG A 92 -6.20 -17.71 14.30
C ARG A 92 -7.11 -17.43 13.11
N PRO A 93 -7.33 -18.39 12.20
CA PRO A 93 -6.81 -19.78 12.16
C PRO A 93 -5.34 -19.88 11.73
N GLN A 94 -4.69 -21.05 11.89
CA GLN A 94 -3.28 -21.27 11.50
C GLN A 94 -2.99 -20.93 10.02
N SER A 95 -4.00 -21.11 9.16
CA SER A 95 -3.94 -20.77 7.75
C SER A 95 -3.78 -19.28 7.47
N ILE A 96 -4.13 -18.39 8.42
CA ILE A 96 -4.02 -16.94 8.21
C ILE A 96 -2.59 -16.48 7.96
N ARG A 97 -1.60 -17.23 8.46
CA ARG A 97 -0.20 -16.99 8.17
C ARG A 97 0.08 -17.08 6.67
N TYR A 98 -0.37 -18.15 6.02
CA TYR A 98 -0.16 -18.35 4.59
C TYR A 98 -0.96 -17.34 3.76
N ILE A 99 -2.18 -17.01 4.22
CA ILE A 99 -3.01 -15.97 3.58
C ILE A 99 -2.29 -14.61 3.64
N HIS A 100 -1.72 -14.24 4.78
CA HIS A 100 -0.98 -12.98 4.92
C HIS A 100 0.27 -12.96 4.03
N ILE A 101 1.07 -14.03 4.03
CA ILE A 101 2.24 -14.14 3.15
C ILE A 101 1.82 -14.01 1.67
N PHE A 102 0.81 -14.76 1.26
CA PHE A 102 0.32 -14.75 -0.11
C PHE A 102 -0.22 -13.37 -0.50
N ALA A 103 -0.97 -12.72 0.38
CA ALA A 103 -1.52 -11.40 0.13
C ALA A 103 -0.42 -10.34 -0.04
N VAL A 104 0.62 -10.35 0.80
CA VAL A 104 1.73 -9.40 0.67
C VAL A 104 2.52 -9.64 -0.63
N LEU A 105 2.74 -10.90 -1.02
CA LEU A 105 3.37 -11.25 -2.29
C LEU A 105 2.52 -10.81 -3.49
N LEU A 106 1.22 -11.07 -3.45
CA LEU A 106 0.29 -10.67 -4.50
C LEU A 106 0.25 -9.14 -4.65
N LEU A 107 0.19 -8.42 -3.54
CA LEU A 107 0.23 -6.96 -3.54
C LEU A 107 1.56 -6.43 -4.08
N LEU A 108 2.69 -7.02 -3.70
CA LEU A 108 3.97 -6.65 -4.27
C LEU A 108 3.98 -6.85 -5.79
N ALA A 109 3.49 -7.98 -6.28
CA ALA A 109 3.40 -8.27 -7.71
C ALA A 109 2.51 -7.26 -8.46
N VAL A 110 1.32 -6.97 -7.92
CA VAL A 110 0.41 -5.97 -8.50
C VAL A 110 1.05 -4.58 -8.54
N ASN A 111 1.69 -4.14 -7.45
CA ASN A 111 2.39 -2.85 -7.41
C ASN A 111 3.58 -2.82 -8.38
N PHE A 112 4.27 -3.94 -8.57
CA PHE A 112 5.35 -4.07 -9.53
C PHE A 112 4.85 -3.88 -10.96
N VAL A 113 3.77 -4.58 -11.34
CA VAL A 113 3.14 -4.41 -12.66
C VAL A 113 2.64 -2.98 -12.85
N ALA A 114 1.96 -2.40 -11.86
CA ALA A 114 1.46 -1.02 -11.93
C ALA A 114 2.58 0.01 -12.09
N THR A 115 3.72 -0.20 -11.42
CA THR A 115 4.89 0.70 -11.51
C THR A 115 5.72 0.44 -12.77
N SER A 116 5.65 -0.77 -13.35
CA SER A 116 6.42 -1.14 -14.55
C SER A 116 6.12 -0.23 -15.76
N GLY A 117 4.86 0.21 -15.90
CA GLY A 117 4.46 1.14 -16.97
C GLY A 117 5.17 2.50 -16.92
N VAL A 118 5.62 2.94 -15.73
CA VAL A 118 6.36 4.19 -15.53
C VAL A 118 7.78 4.11 -16.10
N PHE A 119 8.35 2.91 -16.21
CA PHE A 119 9.68 2.73 -16.80
C PHE A 119 9.65 2.69 -18.34
N SER A 120 8.47 2.49 -18.94
CA SER A 120 8.31 2.37 -20.39
C SER A 120 7.82 3.67 -21.05
N SER A 121 7.38 4.65 -20.27
CA SER A 121 7.03 5.98 -20.76
C SER A 121 8.30 6.80 -21.01
N ASP A 122 8.81 6.75 -22.24
CA ASP A 122 9.75 7.74 -22.80
C ASP A 122 9.01 9.08 -22.95
N GLU A 123 8.88 9.81 -21.85
CA GLU A 123 8.46 11.20 -21.92
C GLU A 123 9.63 12.04 -22.43
N GLY A 124 9.62 12.26 -23.74
CA GLY A 124 10.56 13.12 -24.42
C GLY A 124 10.63 14.51 -23.76
N LEU A 125 11.85 15.03 -23.69
CA LEU A 125 12.30 16.35 -23.22
C LEU A 125 11.54 17.60 -23.77
N GLN A 126 10.42 17.43 -24.47
CA GLN A 126 9.65 18.50 -25.12
C GLN A 126 8.43 18.99 -24.33
N ALA A 127 7.93 18.23 -23.36
CA ALA A 127 6.98 18.74 -22.38
C ALA A 127 7.77 19.17 -21.14
N GLY A 128 7.60 20.42 -20.68
CA GLY A 128 8.37 20.96 -19.55
C GLY A 128 8.39 19.99 -18.37
N VAL A 129 9.58 19.71 -17.83
CA VAL A 129 9.76 18.79 -16.70
C VAL A 129 8.96 19.32 -15.51
N ASP A 130 7.77 18.79 -15.29
CA ASP A 130 6.99 19.11 -14.10
C ASP A 130 7.71 18.50 -12.91
N SER A 131 8.20 19.36 -12.03
CA SER A 131 8.96 18.96 -10.83
C SER A 131 8.12 18.05 -9.92
N ALA A 132 6.79 18.20 -9.95
CA ALA A 132 5.87 17.34 -9.22
C ALA A 132 5.88 15.90 -9.74
N GLU A 133 6.04 15.72 -11.06
CA GLU A 133 5.99 14.41 -11.68
C GLU A 133 7.27 13.61 -11.43
N GLN A 134 8.44 14.25 -11.55
CA GLN A 134 9.72 13.64 -11.21
C GLN A 134 9.78 13.21 -9.74
N LEU A 135 9.21 14.02 -8.84
CA LEU A 135 9.05 13.68 -7.44
C LEU A 135 8.12 12.46 -7.26
N GLY A 136 6.99 12.42 -7.96
CA GLY A 136 6.07 11.28 -7.96
C GLY A 136 6.72 9.97 -8.42
N ARG A 137 7.53 10.01 -9.49
CA ARG A 137 8.29 8.85 -9.98
C ARG A 137 9.31 8.38 -8.94
N SER A 138 10.09 9.30 -8.37
CA SER A 138 11.11 8.99 -7.36
C SER A 138 10.51 8.37 -6.10
N LEU A 139 9.40 8.93 -5.60
CA LEU A 139 8.68 8.39 -4.45
C LEU A 139 8.10 6.99 -4.73
N SER A 140 7.61 6.76 -5.95
CA SER A 140 7.08 5.45 -6.36
C SER A 140 8.18 4.38 -6.40
N GLN A 141 9.37 4.72 -6.88
CA GLN A 141 10.53 3.82 -6.88
C GLN A 141 10.99 3.48 -5.46
N ILE A 142 11.16 4.48 -4.59
CA ILE A 142 11.54 4.27 -3.18
C ILE A 142 10.51 3.38 -2.47
N ARG A 143 9.22 3.65 -2.72
CA ARG A 143 8.14 2.84 -2.16
C ARG A 143 8.23 1.38 -2.61
N LEU A 144 8.48 1.12 -3.89
CA LEU A 144 8.59 -0.25 -4.43
C LEU A 144 9.76 -1.01 -3.80
N VAL A 145 10.91 -0.34 -3.61
CA VAL A 145 12.06 -0.90 -2.90
C VAL A 145 11.69 -1.25 -1.44
N LEU A 146 11.04 -0.32 -0.71
CA LEU A 146 10.59 -0.56 0.66
C LEU A 146 9.57 -1.70 0.76
N GLN A 147 8.60 -1.76 -0.16
CA GLN A 147 7.62 -2.85 -0.24
C GLN A 147 8.31 -4.20 -0.47
N THR A 148 9.35 -4.23 -1.30
CA THR A 148 10.14 -5.44 -1.56
C THR A 148 10.83 -5.92 -0.28
N PHE A 149 11.52 -5.02 0.43
CA PHE A 149 12.20 -5.37 1.69
C PHE A 149 11.22 -5.84 2.77
N VAL A 150 10.09 -5.15 2.94
CA VAL A 150 9.07 -5.57 3.92
C VAL A 150 8.45 -6.91 3.54
N THR A 151 8.17 -7.14 2.27
CA THR A 151 7.64 -8.43 1.79
C THR A 151 8.62 -9.57 2.09
N LEU A 152 9.91 -9.38 1.77
CA LEU A 152 10.96 -10.34 2.09
C LEU A 152 11.07 -10.58 3.60
N TYR A 153 11.02 -9.52 4.41
CA TYR A 153 11.01 -9.62 5.87
C TYR A 153 9.83 -10.43 6.39
N VAL A 154 8.61 -10.16 5.89
CA VAL A 154 7.39 -10.89 6.28
C VAL A 154 7.51 -12.37 5.92
N VAL A 155 7.88 -12.69 4.68
CA VAL A 155 8.05 -14.07 4.20
C VAL A 155 9.07 -14.81 5.06
N TRP A 156 10.23 -14.19 5.28
CA TRP A 156 11.31 -14.77 6.07
C TRP A 156 10.92 -14.99 7.53
N TYR A 157 10.35 -13.96 8.19
CA TYR A 157 10.03 -14.05 9.61
C TYR A 157 8.86 -15.00 9.88
N MET A 158 7.84 -14.97 9.02
CA MET A 158 6.70 -15.89 9.16
C MET A 158 7.13 -17.35 8.98
N ASN A 159 8.23 -17.63 8.29
CA ASN A 159 8.78 -18.99 8.14
C ASN A 159 9.61 -19.48 9.33
N ARG A 160 9.95 -18.62 10.30
CA ARG A 160 10.70 -19.00 11.51
C ARG A 160 9.83 -19.69 12.57
N ALA A 161 10.47 -20.49 13.42
CA ALA A 161 9.83 -21.26 14.49
C ALA A 161 8.96 -20.41 15.44
N PRO A 162 9.38 -19.23 15.93
CA PRO A 162 8.56 -18.43 16.85
C PRO A 162 7.22 -18.00 16.26
N ALA A 163 7.19 -17.66 14.97
CA ALA A 163 5.95 -17.32 14.28
C ALA A 163 5.06 -18.56 14.12
N ARG A 164 5.64 -19.72 13.77
CA ARG A 164 4.90 -20.99 13.67
C ARG A 164 4.22 -21.36 14.98
N ASN A 165 4.91 -21.17 16.09
CA ASN A 165 4.42 -21.51 17.43
C ASN A 165 3.29 -20.59 17.87
N PHE A 166 3.37 -19.29 17.56
CA PHE A 166 2.29 -18.32 17.77
C PHE A 166 0.99 -18.75 17.08
N TYR A 167 1.02 -19.05 15.77
CA TYR A 167 -0.18 -19.45 15.03
C TYR A 167 -0.67 -20.84 15.43
N ARG A 168 0.23 -21.75 15.79
CA ARG A 168 -0.12 -23.10 16.29
C ARG A 168 -0.69 -23.09 17.70
N GLY A 169 -0.47 -22.03 18.48
CA GLY A 169 -0.83 -21.96 19.89
C GLY A 169 0.01 -22.89 20.77
N GLN A 170 1.18 -23.31 20.29
CA GLN A 170 2.10 -24.19 21.02
C GLN A 170 3.14 -23.33 21.74
N VAL A 171 3.35 -23.61 23.03
CA VAL A 171 4.44 -23.03 23.83
C VAL A 171 5.70 -23.83 23.52
N ASP A 172 6.80 -23.16 23.18
CA ASP A 172 8.12 -23.79 23.21
C ASP A 172 8.41 -24.16 24.67
N GLY A 173 8.24 -25.44 25.01
CA GLY A 173 8.73 -26.00 26.26
C GLY A 173 10.25 -26.09 26.18
N GLY A 174 10.91 -25.09 26.74
CA GLY A 174 12.32 -25.10 27.13
C GLY A 174 12.42 -24.71 28.59
#